data_AF-A0A0X8LAG8-F1
#
_entry.id   AF-A0A0X8LAG8-F1
#
_cell.length_a   1.000
_cell.length_b   1.000
_cell.length_c   1.000
_cell.angle_alpha   90.00
_cell.angle_beta   90.00
_cell.angle_gamma   90.00
#
_symmetry.space_group_name_H-M   'P 1'
#
loop_
_entity.id
_entity.type
_entity.pdbx_description
1 polymer ?
#
loop_
_entity_poly.entity_id
_entity_poly.type
_entity_poly.pdbx_seq_one_letter_code
_entity_poly.pdbx_strand_id
1 'polypeptide(L)' 'MDVSMPIKWEELPEIKAADQWTIHSAIKRQRTLGADPWQGYARCRQGLTVAMKRAIDLK' A
#
# COMPACT_ATOMS: atom_id res chain seq x y z
N MET A 1 -5.19 -8.06 18.09
CA MET A 1 -3.90 -8.02 17.38
C MET A 1 -4.24 -7.80 15.93
N ASP A 2 -3.93 -6.60 15.49
CA ASP A 2 -4.33 -6.06 14.19
C ASP A 2 -3.13 -6.15 13.24
N VAL A 3 -3.40 -6.02 11.95
CA VAL A 3 -2.39 -6.23 10.92
C VAL A 3 -2.34 -5.07 9.94
N SER A 4 -1.13 -4.74 9.52
CA SER A 4 -0.90 -3.80 8.42
C SER A 4 -1.26 -4.46 7.09
N MET A 5 -2.41 -4.10 6.54
CA MET A 5 -2.91 -4.70 5.30
C MET A 5 -2.65 -3.83 4.07
N PRO A 6 -2.08 -4.38 2.98
CA PRO A 6 -2.04 -3.72 1.68
C PRO A 6 -3.44 -3.34 1.19
N ILE A 7 -3.57 -2.17 0.56
CA ILE A 7 -4.81 -1.66 -0.08
C ILE A 7 -4.46 -1.07 -1.44
N LYS A 8 -5.47 -0.95 -2.31
CA LYS A 8 -5.35 -0.16 -3.54
C LYS A 8 -5.59 1.33 -3.25
N TRP A 9 -5.10 2.20 -4.12
CA TRP A 9 -5.34 3.64 -4.01
C TRP A 9 -6.82 4.00 -4.11
N GLU A 10 -7.57 3.27 -4.95
CA GLU A 10 -9.00 3.49 -5.16
C GLU A 10 -9.84 3.09 -3.94
N GLU A 11 -9.35 2.18 -3.10
CA GLU A 11 -10.02 1.74 -1.87
C GLU A 11 -9.82 2.72 -0.70
N LEU A 12 -8.81 3.60 -0.78
CA LEU A 12 -8.43 4.50 0.32
C LEU A 12 -9.58 5.36 0.87
N PRO A 13 -10.46 5.95 0.04
CA PRO A 13 -11.59 6.76 0.53
C PRO A 13 -12.61 5.95 1.34
N GLU A 14 -12.65 4.63 1.19
CA GLU A 14 -13.60 3.73 1.87
C GLU A 14 -13.05 3.18 3.19
N ILE A 15 -11.76 3.38 3.46
CA ILE A 15 -11.11 2.94 4.70
C ILE A 15 -11.63 3.75 5.88
N LYS A 16 -12.14 3.06 6.91
CA LYS A 16 -12.75 3.68 8.09
C LYS A 16 -11.78 3.84 9.24
N ALA A 17 -10.81 2.92 9.36
CA ALA A 17 -9.79 2.96 10.39
C ALA A 17 -8.51 2.24 9.94
N ALA A 18 -7.37 2.64 10.51
CA ALA A 18 -6.07 2.03 10.19
C ALA A 18 -5.92 0.59 10.74
N ASP A 19 -6.70 0.23 11.76
CA ASP A 19 -6.69 -1.05 12.47
C ASP A 19 -7.89 -1.95 12.15
N GLN A 20 -8.66 -1.64 11.09
CA GLN A 20 -9.91 -2.35 10.79
C GLN A 20 -9.74 -3.84 10.40
N TRP A 21 -8.50 -4.34 10.29
CA TRP A 21 -8.20 -5.75 10.03
C TRP A 21 -7.42 -6.41 11.15
N THR A 22 -7.97 -7.53 11.63
CA THR A 22 -7.32 -8.47 12.52
C THR A 22 -6.69 -9.61 11.72
N ILE A 23 -5.83 -10.43 12.33
CA ILE A 23 -5.29 -11.65 11.71
C ILE A 23 -6.39 -12.54 11.11
N HIS A 24 -7.54 -12.67 11.80
CA HIS A 24 -8.64 -13.52 11.36
C HIS A 24 -9.36 -12.94 10.14
N SER A 25 -9.64 -11.64 10.12
CA SER A 25 -10.34 -11.00 8.99
C SER A 25 -9.42 -10.77 7.79
N ALA A 26 -8.11 -10.64 8.00
CA ALA A 26 -7.10 -10.47 6.97
C ALA A 26 -7.06 -11.64 5.97
N ILE A 27 -7.11 -12.88 6.45
CA ILE A 27 -7.12 -14.07 5.59
C ILE A 27 -8.36 -14.08 4.70
N LYS A 28 -9.53 -13.74 5.27
CA LYS A 28 -10.79 -13.64 4.52
C LYS A 28 -10.66 -12.59 3.42
N ARG A 29 -10.15 -11.40 3.76
CA ARG A 29 -9.92 -10.32 2.79
C ARG A 29 -8.98 -10.77 1.66
N GLN A 30 -7.84 -11.38 2.00
CA GLN A 30 -6.86 -11.79 1.00
C GLN A 30 -7.46 -12.74 -0.04
N ARG A 31 -8.37 -13.63 0.38
CA ARG A 31 -9.08 -14.56 -0.52
C ARG A 31 -10.13 -13.88 -1.39
N THR A 32 -10.65 -12.72 -1.00
CA THR A 32 -11.64 -11.97 -1.79
C THR A 32 -11.02 -11.00 -2.78
N LEU A 33 -9.72 -10.69 -2.64
CA LEU A 33 -9.02 -9.81 -3.56
C LEU A 33 -8.85 -10.50 -4.92
N GLY A 34 -9.36 -9.88 -5.98
CA GLY A 34 -9.20 -10.38 -7.35
C GLY A 34 -7.77 -10.22 -7.90
N ALA A 35 -6.97 -9.36 -7.29
CA ALA A 35 -5.56 -9.16 -7.60
C ALA A 35 -4.81 -8.63 -6.37
N ASP A 36 -3.50 -8.86 -6.32
CA ASP A 36 -2.63 -8.29 -5.30
C ASP A 36 -2.61 -6.75 -5.41
N PRO A 37 -2.99 -5.99 -4.36
CA PRO A 37 -2.92 -4.53 -4.36
C PRO A 37 -1.51 -3.98 -4.60
N TRP A 38 -0.48 -4.76 -4.30
CA TRP A 38 0.93 -4.41 -4.55
C TRP A 38 1.49 -5.03 -5.83
N GLN A 39 0.62 -5.42 -6.76
CA GLN A 39 1.05 -5.94 -8.05
C GLN A 39 2.05 -5.00 -8.72
N GLY A 40 3.24 -5.53 -9.05
CA GLY A 40 4.32 -4.76 -9.67
C GLY A 40 5.31 -4.12 -8.71
N TYR A 41 5.06 -4.16 -7.39
CA TYR A 41 5.99 -3.66 -6.36
C TYR A 41 7.41 -4.20 -6.57
N ALA A 42 7.56 -5.52 -6.68
CA ALA A 42 8.87 -6.16 -6.85
C ALA A 42 9.55 -5.85 -8.20
N ARG A 43 8.78 -5.43 -9.22
CA ARG A 43 9.31 -5.07 -10.54
C ARG A 43 9.71 -3.60 -10.63
N CYS A 44 9.14 -2.76 -9.77
CA CYS A 44 9.39 -1.33 -9.81
C CYS A 44 10.84 -1.02 -9.43
N ARG A 45 11.54 -0.26 -10.27
CA ARG A 45 12.88 0.29 -10.00
C ARG A 45 12.82 1.78 -10.30
N GLN A 46 12.76 2.59 -9.25
CA GLN A 46 12.74 4.04 -9.35
C GLN A 46 13.89 4.60 -8.52
N GLY A 47 14.75 5.41 -9.15
CA GLY A 47 15.84 6.12 -8.49
C GLY A 47 15.45 7.55 -8.14
N LEU A 48 16.11 8.14 -7.14
CA LEU A 48 15.95 9.56 -6.82
C LEU A 48 16.59 10.42 -7.91
N THR A 49 15.78 11.16 -8.65
CA THR A 49 16.27 12.06 -9.70
C THR A 49 16.79 13.37 -9.13
N VAL A 50 17.61 14.09 -9.91
CA VAL A 50 18.06 15.44 -9.54
C VAL A 50 16.87 16.39 -9.33
N ALA A 51 15.83 16.28 -10.15
CA ALA A 51 14.62 17.09 -10.01
C ALA A 51 13.90 16.82 -8.68
N MET A 52 13.77 15.54 -8.28
CA MET A 52 13.15 15.17 -7.00
C MET A 52 13.94 15.68 -5.79
N LYS A 53 15.27 15.61 -5.83
CA LYS A 53 16.13 16.14 -4.75
C LYS A 53 16.00 17.66 -4.62
N ARG A 54 16.01 18.37 -5.76
CA ARG A 54 15.81 19.82 -5.79
C ARG A 54 14.43 20.25 -5.29
N ALA A 55 13.39 19.45 -5.54
CA ALA A 55 12.03 19.75 -5.08
C ALA A 55 11.88 19.77 -3.54
N ILE A 56 12.85 19.21 -2.81
CA ILE A 56 12.85 19.16 -1.34
C ILE A 56 14.14 19.76 -0.73
N ASP A 57 14.86 20.60 -1.48
CA ASP A 57 16.11 21.27 -1.06
C ASP A 57 17.23 20.34 -0.57
N LEU A 58 17.24 19.10 -1.06
CA LEU A 58 18.34 18.16 -0.82
C LEU A 58 19.49 18.43 -1.80
N LYS A 59 20.67 18.73 -1.24
CA LYS A 59 21.92 18.93 -2.00
C LYS A 59 22.35 17.68 -2.75
#